data_AF-A0A7J0FR07-F1
#
_entry.id   AF-A0A7J0FR07-F1
#
_cell.length_a   1.000
_cell.length_b   1.000
_cell.length_c   1.000
_cell.angle_alpha   90.00
_cell.angle_beta   90.00
_cell.angle_gamma   90.00
#
_symmetry.space_group_name_H-M   'P 1'
#
loop_
_entity.id
_entity.type
_entity.pdbx_description
1 polymer ?
#
loop_
_entity_poly.entity_id
_entity_poly.type
_entity_poly.pdbx_seq_one_letter_code
_entity_poly.pdbx_strand_id
1 'polypeptide(L)'
;MATPQKATNKMPYSLAFGFKAIIPLEVSLPTIRTEAYDVGHNEEVLARDLDLAEERRENALIRMADYQKQLAKTYNQKVQHKEFLVGDLVLRKVVGNTKDPADGKLGQKRLLHRRF
;
A
#
# COMPACT_ATOMS: atom_id res chain seq x y z
N MET A 1 21.13 35.73 7.34
CA MET A 1 19.79 35.34 7.81
C MET A 1 19.01 34.75 6.64
N ALA A 2 18.32 33.61 6.81
CA ALA A 2 17.60 32.95 5.72
C ALA A 2 16.14 33.43 5.64
N THR A 3 15.74 33.92 4.46
CA THR A 3 14.42 34.54 4.25
C THR A 3 13.38 33.49 3.85
N PRO A 4 12.17 33.50 4.43
CA PRO A 4 11.09 32.58 4.03
C PRO A 4 10.63 32.87 2.60
N GLN A 5 10.28 31.82 1.85
CA GLN A 5 9.68 31.99 0.53
C GLN A 5 8.26 32.53 0.65
N LYS A 6 7.91 33.53 -0.17
CA LYS A 6 6.62 34.23 -0.13
C LYS A 6 5.40 33.32 -0.38
N ALA A 7 5.57 32.25 -1.15
CA ALA A 7 4.48 31.35 -1.53
C ALA A 7 4.09 30.37 -0.40
N THR A 8 5.07 29.84 0.33
CA THR A 8 4.87 28.80 1.35
C THR A 8 5.14 29.29 2.77
N ASN A 9 5.67 30.51 2.94
CA ASN A 9 6.16 31.07 4.21
C ASN A 9 7.11 30.14 4.98
N LYS A 10 7.73 29.18 4.27
CA LYS A 10 8.67 28.20 4.82
C LYS A 10 10.07 28.44 4.24
N MET A 11 11.09 28.10 5.01
CA MET A 11 12.48 28.19 4.57
C MET A 11 12.82 27.04 3.61
N PRO A 12 13.57 27.29 2.52
CA PRO A 12 13.89 26.26 1.51
C PRO A 12 14.48 24.97 2.10
N TYR A 13 15.35 25.07 3.11
CA TYR A 13 15.93 23.90 3.78
C TYR A 13 14.87 23.05 4.49
N SER A 14 13.91 23.68 5.17
CA SER A 14 12.84 22.95 5.87
C SER A 14 11.92 22.18 4.94
N LEU A 15 11.84 22.60 3.68
CA LEU A 15 11.08 21.87 2.68
C LEU A 15 11.80 20.58 2.26
N ALA A 16 13.14 20.58 2.25
CA ALA A 16 13.95 19.44 1.82
C ALA A 16 14.15 18.39 2.92
N PHE A 17 14.36 18.83 4.17
CA PHE A 17 14.72 17.94 5.29
C PHE A 17 13.65 17.85 6.38
N GLY A 18 12.54 18.59 6.26
CA GLY A 18 11.42 18.54 7.20
C GLY A 18 11.60 19.32 8.51
N PHE A 19 12.77 19.95 8.76
CA PHE A 19 13.03 20.74 9.97
C PHE A 19 13.60 22.14 9.68
N LYS A 20 13.45 23.07 10.64
CA LYS A 20 14.02 24.43 10.53
C LYS A 20 15.54 24.39 10.63
N ALA A 21 16.26 24.66 9.53
CA ALA A 21 17.71 24.87 9.59
C ALA A 21 17.98 26.19 10.30
N ILE A 22 18.49 26.06 11.52
CA ILE A 22 19.24 27.09 12.19
C ILE A 22 20.68 26.57 12.12
N ILE A 23 21.58 27.28 11.43
CA ILE A 23 23.02 27.00 11.57
C ILE A 23 23.36 27.38 13.01
N PRO A 24 23.67 26.43 13.90
CA PRO A 24 23.75 26.76 15.30
C PRO A 24 25.12 27.35 15.63
N LEU A 25 25.14 28.39 16.47
CA LEU A 25 26.35 28.80 17.20
C LEU A 25 26.81 27.70 18.19
N GLU A 26 25.97 26.68 18.40
CA GLU A 26 26.12 25.53 19.31
C GLU A 26 27.33 24.63 18.98
N VAL A 27 27.92 24.73 17.78
CA VAL A 27 29.17 24.00 17.46
C VAL A 27 30.37 24.62 18.18
N SER A 28 30.25 25.87 18.64
CA SER A 28 31.33 26.62 19.31
C SER A 28 31.16 26.75 20.83
N LEU A 29 29.97 26.48 21.37
CA LEU A 29 29.66 26.59 22.80
C LEU A 29 28.78 25.40 23.24
N PRO A 30 29.12 24.71 24.34
CA PRO A 30 28.25 23.66 24.87
C PRO A 30 26.88 24.24 25.22
N THR A 31 25.83 23.56 24.77
CA THR A 31 24.44 23.88 25.13
C THR A 31 23.86 22.78 25.99
N ILE A 32 22.71 23.03 26.62
CA ILE A 32 21.98 22.01 27.42
C ILE A 32 21.79 20.70 26.63
N ARG A 33 21.61 20.76 25.31
CA ARG A 33 21.50 19.57 24.45
C ARG A 33 22.79 18.77 24.37
N THR A 34 23.94 19.44 24.39
CA THR A 34 25.27 18.82 24.40
C THR A 34 25.62 18.28 25.78
N GLU A 35 25.25 19.00 26.84
CA GLU A 35 25.51 18.60 28.24
C GLU A 35 24.63 17.43 28.68
N ALA A 36 23.37 17.38 28.22
CA ALA A 36 22.44 16.28 28.52
C ALA A 36 22.53 15.11 27.51
N TYR A 37 23.52 15.11 26.62
CA TYR A 37 23.69 14.06 25.63
C TYR A 37 24.27 12.80 26.28
N ASP A 38 23.40 11.81 26.51
CA ASP A 38 23.80 10.48 26.95
C ASP A 38 23.65 9.48 25.79
N VAL A 39 24.79 9.02 25.29
CA VAL A 39 24.84 8.04 24.19
C VAL A 39 24.20 6.73 24.60
N GLY A 40 24.50 6.24 25.82
CA GLY A 40 24.02 4.94 26.28
C GLY A 40 22.51 4.92 26.42
N HIS A 41 21.93 5.93 27.08
CA HIS A 41 20.49 6.05 27.20
C HIS A 41 19.78 6.21 25.85
N ASN A 42 20.35 7.02 24.93
CA ASN A 42 19.77 7.21 23.61
C ASN A 42 19.81 5.92 22.76
N GLU A 43 20.89 5.15 22.84
CA GLU A 43 21.01 3.85 22.17
C GLU A 43 19.99 2.84 22.71
N GLU A 44 19.80 2.78 24.03
CA GLU A 44 18.79 1.93 24.65
C GLU A 44 17.36 2.29 24.23
N VAL A 45 17.04 3.59 24.21
CA VAL A 45 15.72 4.07 23.77
C VAL A 45 15.50 3.75 22.29
N LEU A 46 16.52 3.99 21.45
CA LEU A 46 16.47 3.68 20.03
C LEU A 46 16.26 2.18 19.78
N ALA A 47 16.98 1.33 20.50
CA ALA A 47 16.82 -0.13 20.41
C ALA A 47 15.39 -0.56 20.75
N ARG A 48 14.82 -0.05 21.85
CA ARG A 48 13.44 -0.34 22.26
C ARG A 48 12.41 0.13 21.23
N ASP A 49 12.62 1.30 20.63
CA ASP A 49 11.73 1.82 19.61
C ASP A 49 11.76 0.97 18.33
N LEU A 50 12.93 0.45 17.97
CA LEU A 50 13.09 -0.47 16.86
C LEU A 50 12.40 -1.81 17.12
N ASP A 51 12.58 -2.40 18.30
CA ASP A 51 11.91 -3.64 18.70
C ASP A 51 10.38 -3.48 18.64
N LEU A 52 9.85 -2.38 19.18
CA LEU A 52 8.42 -2.09 19.13
C LEU A 52 7.91 -1.91 17.68
N ALA A 53 8.72 -1.32 16.80
CA ALA A 53 8.38 -1.19 15.38
C ALA A 53 8.37 -2.56 14.67
N GLU A 54 9.31 -3.44 15.00
CA GLU A 54 9.38 -4.82 14.51
C GLU A 54 8.13 -5.60 14.93
N GLU A 55 7.80 -5.61 16.23
CA GLU A 55 6.61 -6.28 16.77
C GLU A 55 5.32 -5.80 16.08
N ARG A 56 5.19 -4.49 15.82
CA ARG A 56 4.03 -3.93 15.10
C ARG A 56 3.96 -4.42 13.66
N ARG A 57 5.10 -4.55 12.98
CA ARG A 57 5.16 -5.07 11.60
C ARG A 57 4.79 -6.55 11.57
N GLU A 58 5.33 -7.37 12.46
CA GLU A 58 5.00 -8.79 12.55
C GLU A 58 3.50 -9.00 12.79
N ASN A 59 2.93 -8.26 13.76
CA ASN A 59 1.50 -8.31 14.02
C ASN A 59 0.65 -7.89 12.81
N ALA A 60 1.08 -6.89 12.05
CA ALA A 60 0.40 -6.49 10.82
C ALA A 60 0.46 -7.58 9.75
N LEU A 61 1.62 -8.23 9.58
CA LEU A 61 1.81 -9.32 8.63
C LEU A 61 0.92 -10.52 8.95
N ILE A 62 0.82 -10.92 10.22
CA ILE A 62 -0.08 -12.01 10.66
C ILE A 62 -1.53 -11.68 10.28
N ARG A 63 -2.00 -10.47 10.61
CA ARG A 63 -3.36 -10.03 10.28
C ARG A 63 -3.62 -10.00 8.78
N MET A 64 -2.64 -9.57 7.99
CA MET A 64 -2.75 -9.55 6.53
C MET A 64 -2.84 -10.97 5.97
N ALA A 65 -2.02 -11.90 6.44
CA ALA A 65 -2.06 -13.29 6.02
C ALA A 65 -3.41 -13.95 6.36
N ASP A 66 -3.92 -13.72 7.57
CA ASP A 66 -5.23 -14.20 7.99
C ASP A 66 -6.35 -13.63 7.11
N TYR A 67 -6.30 -12.32 6.84
CA TYR A 67 -7.27 -11.65 5.98
C TYR A 67 -7.27 -12.23 4.56
N GLN A 68 -6.09 -12.41 3.95
CA GLN A 68 -5.95 -13.04 2.63
C GLN A 68 -6.49 -14.47 2.61
N LYS A 69 -6.21 -15.25 3.66
CA LYS A 69 -6.74 -16.62 3.79
C LYS A 69 -8.26 -16.65 3.88
N GLN A 70 -8.86 -15.73 4.64
CA GLN A 70 -10.32 -15.62 4.73
C GLN A 70 -10.94 -15.17 3.40
N LEU A 71 -10.32 -14.23 2.70
CA LEU A 71 -10.75 -13.83 1.35
C LEU A 71 -10.72 -15.01 0.37
N ALA A 72 -9.62 -15.76 0.34
CA ALA A 72 -9.50 -16.93 -0.52
C ALA A 72 -10.56 -17.99 -0.17
N LYS A 73 -10.78 -18.26 1.12
CA LYS A 73 -11.80 -19.21 1.59
C LYS A 73 -13.20 -18.78 1.16
N THR A 74 -13.57 -17.53 1.39
CA THR A 74 -14.91 -17.02 1.05
C THR A 74 -15.14 -16.97 -0.46
N TYR A 75 -14.12 -16.66 -1.25
CA TYR A 75 -14.17 -16.74 -2.71
C TYR A 75 -14.37 -18.19 -3.17
N ASN A 76 -13.50 -19.11 -2.73
CA ASN A 76 -13.55 -20.52 -3.13
C ASN A 76 -14.83 -21.22 -2.68
N GLN A 77 -15.42 -20.84 -1.55
CA GLN A 77 -16.74 -21.34 -1.13
C GLN A 77 -17.87 -20.94 -2.09
N LYS A 78 -17.78 -19.77 -2.73
CA LYS A 78 -18.76 -19.28 -3.69
C LYS A 78 -18.50 -19.78 -5.11
N VAL A 79 -17.27 -20.16 -5.42
CA VAL A 79 -16.90 -20.72 -6.72
C VAL A 79 -17.29 -22.19 -6.76
N GLN A 80 -18.32 -22.50 -7.55
CA GLN A 80 -18.59 -23.87 -7.96
C GLN A 80 -17.74 -24.20 -9.17
N HIS A 81 -16.81 -25.15 -9.02
CA HIS A 81 -16.13 -25.74 -10.15
C HIS A 81 -17.17 -26.47 -11.02
N LYS A 82 -17.31 -26.04 -12.27
CA LYS A 82 -18.11 -26.73 -13.28
C LYS A 82 -17.18 -27.30 -14.33
N GLU A 83 -17.17 -28.63 -14.43
CA GLU A 83 -16.60 -29.33 -15.56
C GLU A 83 -17.61 -29.30 -16.70
N PHE A 84 -17.11 -29.12 -17.92
CA PHE A 84 -17.91 -29.11 -19.14
C PHE A 84 -17.34 -30.18 -20.05
N LEU A 85 -18.21 -30.93 -20.73
CA LEU A 85 -17.82 -31.96 -21.69
C LEU A 85 -17.92 -31.41 -23.12
N VAL A 86 -17.24 -32.08 -24.05
CA VAL A 86 -17.37 -31.78 -25.49
C VAL A 86 -18.83 -32.02 -25.90
N GLY A 87 -19.50 -30.96 -26.36
CA GLY A 87 -20.93 -30.99 -26.70
C GLY A 87 -21.81 -30.17 -25.76
N ASP A 88 -21.29 -29.73 -24.61
CA ASP A 88 -22.06 -28.90 -23.68
C ASP A 88 -22.27 -27.47 -24.22
N LEU A 89 -23.52 -27.01 -24.16
CA LEU A 89 -23.88 -25.64 -24.50
C LEU A 89 -23.62 -24.72 -23.31
N VAL A 90 -22.74 -23.74 -23.50
CA VAL A 90 -22.40 -22.76 -22.46
C VAL A 90 -22.72 -21.33 -22.90
N LEU A 91 -23.20 -20.53 -21.93
CA LEU A 91 -23.41 -19.09 -22.12
C LEU A 91 -22.05 -18.41 -22.17
N ARG A 92 -21.68 -17.90 -23.35
CA ARG A 92 -20.45 -17.13 -23.53
C ARG A 92 -20.74 -15.65 -23.33
N LYS A 93 -19.92 -14.98 -22.50
CA LYS A 93 -19.93 -13.51 -22.43
C LYS A 93 -19.39 -12.95 -23.74
N VAL A 94 -20.24 -12.22 -24.47
CA VAL A 94 -19.85 -11.53 -25.70
C VAL A 94 -19.00 -10.31 -25.33
N VAL A 95 -17.75 -10.32 -25.75
CA VAL A 95 -16.79 -9.20 -25.60
C VAL A 95 -16.62 -8.51 -26.95
N GLY A 96 -16.11 -7.28 -26.99
CA GLY A 96 -16.21 -6.37 -28.15
C GLY A 96 -15.84 -6.97 -29.52
N ASN A 97 -14.92 -7.94 -29.56
CA ASN A 97 -14.47 -8.64 -30.76
C ASN A 97 -15.40 -9.77 -31.27
N THR A 98 -16.44 -10.14 -30.52
CA THR A 98 -17.42 -11.19 -30.84
C THR A 98 -18.85 -10.67 -30.88
N LYS A 99 -19.03 -9.35 -30.78
CA LYS A 99 -20.32 -8.70 -30.90
C LYS A 99 -20.76 -8.72 -32.36
N ASP A 100 -21.91 -9.33 -32.59
CA ASP A 100 -22.64 -9.14 -33.84
C ASP A 100 -23.08 -7.67 -33.90
N PRO A 101 -22.72 -6.90 -34.95
CA PRO A 101 -23.11 -5.50 -35.06
C PRO A 101 -24.64 -5.30 -35.13
N ALA A 102 -25.42 -6.34 -35.43
CA ALA A 102 -26.88 -6.32 -35.36
C ALA A 102 -27.44 -6.45 -33.93
N ASP A 103 -26.64 -6.97 -32.98
CA ASP A 103 -27.05 -7.16 -31.59
C ASP A 103 -26.78 -5.88 -30.77
N GLY A 104 -27.85 -5.14 -30.44
CA GLY A 104 -27.78 -3.98 -29.56
C GLY A 104 -27.40 -4.32 -28.11
N LYS A 105 -27.43 -3.34 -27.21
CA LYS A 105 -27.11 -3.50 -25.77
C LYS A 105 -27.97 -4.57 -25.05
N LEU A 106 -29.08 -4.99 -25.66
CA LEU A 106 -30.02 -6.01 -25.21
C LEU A 106 -30.06 -7.28 -26.10
N GLY A 107 -29.07 -7.48 -26.97
CA GLY A 107 -29.02 -8.65 -27.86
C GLY A 107 -29.10 -9.99 -27.13
N GLN A 108 -29.70 -11.00 -27.77
CA GLN A 108 -29.89 -12.32 -27.17
C GLN A 108 -28.56 -12.95 -26.76
N LYS A 109 -28.51 -13.51 -25.54
CA LYS A 109 -27.33 -14.24 -25.08
C LYS A 109 -27.25 -15.58 -25.83
N ARG A 110 -26.33 -15.70 -26.79
CA ARG A 110 -26.17 -16.90 -27.61
C ARG A 110 -25.43 -17.99 -26.83
N LEU A 111 -25.99 -19.20 -26.81
CA LEU A 111 -25.32 -20.41 -26.37
C LEU A 111 -24.34 -20.82 -27.47
N LEU A 112 -23.07 -20.98 -27.13
CA LEU A 112 -22.05 -21.43 -28.08
C LEU A 112 -21.38 -22.68 -27.53
N HIS A 113 -21.06 -23.60 -28.44
CA HIS A 113 -20.15 -24.69 -28.11
C HIS A 113 -18.78 -24.10 -27.79
N ARG A 114 -18.28 -24.34 -26.58
CA ARG A 114 -16.89 -24.02 -26.24
C ARG A 114 -16.03 -25.09 -26.91
N ARG A 115 -15.19 -24.69 -27.86
CA ARG A 115 -14.10 -25.57 -28.31
C ARG A 115 -13.07 -25.59 -27.17
N PHE A 116 -12.83 -26.76 -26.60
CA PHE A 116 -11.69 -27.00 -25.72
C PHE A 116 -10.40 -26.98 -26.53
#